data_AF-A0A3B6AUQ3-F1
#
_entry.id   AF-A0A3B6AUQ3-F1
#
_cell.length_a   1.000
_cell.length_b   1.000
_cell.length_c   1.000
_cell.angle_alpha   90.00
_cell.angle_beta   90.00
_cell.angle_gamma   90.00
#
_symmetry.space_group_name_H-M   'P 1'
#
loop_
_entity.id
_entity.type
_entity.pdbx_description
1 polymer ?
#
loop_
_entity_poly.entity_id
_entity_poly.type
_entity_poly.pdbx_seq_one_letter_code
_entity_poly.pdbx_strand_id
1 'polypeptide(L)'
;MERLAGAAVASCMILLLLLVPRAQFQGQPPEAPEEAWAEGQPPEASEDALTMLLSEGGCGAFAALVARTAGVGDTFREQMGSDLGLTILCPDDEAVGAFVPRFHSLTVDEQAGLLLYHGLRMAYSEELHSRVYWLWEVLTLDGEQTLIINHYRGRAILSPWPPSSQNEARITKTVVDDDHLAVYLIDAVLIPTESKKPDFFWDFLGPFLLVIAGLLALFLLWHALVYLCSLVCRLRRWCKDRATAYVSAARVNPHGQQEH
;
A
#
# COMPACT_ATOMS: atom_id res chain seq x y z
N MET A 1 -41.10 38.32 39.84
CA MET A 1 -39.81 37.80 40.35
C MET A 1 -39.96 36.30 40.47
N GLU A 2 -39.96 35.54 39.38
CA GLU A 2 -38.89 35.22 38.43
C GLU A 2 -38.37 33.77 38.66
N ARG A 3 -38.45 32.98 37.58
CA ARG A 3 -37.84 31.66 37.29
C ARG A 3 -38.55 30.41 37.86
N LEU A 4 -39.57 29.88 37.17
CA LEU A 4 -39.54 28.96 35.98
C LEU A 4 -38.99 27.57 36.34
N ALA A 5 -39.83 26.57 36.63
CA ALA A 5 -40.51 25.71 35.64
C ALA A 5 -39.54 24.89 34.78
N GLY A 6 -38.88 23.88 35.36
CA GLY A 6 -37.93 23.02 34.62
C GLY A 6 -37.61 21.65 35.21
N ALA A 7 -38.36 21.17 36.21
CA ALA A 7 -38.04 19.90 36.88
C ALA A 7 -39.19 18.86 36.94
N ALA A 8 -40.40 19.21 36.51
CA ALA A 8 -41.56 18.34 36.65
C ALA A 8 -41.83 17.40 35.45
N VAL A 9 -41.18 17.62 34.30
CA VAL A 9 -41.44 16.83 33.07
C VAL A 9 -40.55 15.59 32.97
N ALA A 10 -39.40 15.58 33.64
CA ALA A 10 -38.45 14.45 33.60
C ALA A 10 -38.90 13.23 34.43
N SER A 11 -39.82 13.41 35.38
CA SER A 11 -40.27 12.34 36.29
C SER A 11 -41.37 11.45 35.70
N CYS A 12 -42.19 11.97 34.75
CA CYS A 12 -43.28 11.20 34.13
C CYS A 12 -42.82 10.24 33.02
N MET A 13 -41.74 10.54 32.30
CA MET A 13 -41.28 9.71 31.17
C MET A 13 -40.61 8.42 31.64
N ILE A 14 -40.01 8.40 32.83
CA ILE A 14 -39.36 7.22 33.40
C ILE A 14 -40.42 6.19 33.89
N LEU A 15 -41.58 6.66 34.38
CA LEU A 15 -42.65 5.78 34.84
C LEU A 15 -43.37 5.04 33.68
N LEU A 16 -43.41 5.63 32.48
CA LEU A 16 -44.05 5.02 31.30
C LEU A 16 -43.21 3.86 30.69
N LEU A 17 -41.89 3.84 30.90
CA LEU A 17 -41.01 2.78 30.39
C LEU A 17 -41.01 1.50 31.25
N LEU A 18 -41.53 1.55 32.47
CA LEU A 18 -41.58 0.40 33.39
C LEU A 18 -42.91 -0.38 33.36
N LEU A 19 -43.92 0.12 32.64
CA LEU A 19 -45.26 -0.48 32.56
C LEU A 19 -45.53 -1.26 31.27
N VAL A 20 -44.56 -1.37 30.35
CA VAL A 20 -44.68 -2.24 29.17
C VAL A 20 -44.23 -3.65 29.55
N PRO A 21 -45.11 -4.66 29.59
CA PRO A 21 -44.71 -6.02 29.86
C PRO A 21 -43.76 -6.51 28.75
N ARG A 22 -42.59 -7.01 29.14
CA ARG A 22 -41.72 -7.78 28.25
C ARG A 22 -42.44 -9.07 27.88
N ALA A 23 -43.16 -9.06 26.76
CA ALA A 23 -43.62 -10.28 26.13
C ALA A 23 -42.38 -11.03 25.61
N GLN A 24 -42.02 -12.11 26.31
CA GLN A 24 -41.10 -13.11 25.80
C GLN A 24 -41.76 -13.78 24.58
N PHE A 25 -41.37 -13.36 23.38
CA PHE A 25 -41.67 -14.14 22.18
C PHE A 25 -40.54 -15.15 21.99
N GLN A 26 -40.60 -16.24 22.75
CA GLN A 26 -39.99 -17.50 22.32
C GLN A 26 -40.92 -18.10 21.27
N GLY A 27 -40.60 -17.87 20.00
CA GLY A 27 -41.20 -18.54 18.87
C GLY A 27 -40.11 -18.71 17.82
N GLN A 28 -39.59 -19.93 17.70
CA GLN A 28 -38.77 -20.34 16.57
C GLN A 28 -39.70 -20.61 15.38
N PRO A 29 -39.58 -19.90 14.24
CA PRO A 29 -40.21 -20.29 12.98
C PRO A 29 -39.21 -21.08 12.10
N PRO A 30 -39.69 -21.84 11.11
CA PRO A 30 -38.97 -22.95 10.52
C PRO A 30 -37.82 -22.51 9.61
N GLU A 31 -36.77 -23.33 9.64
CA GLU A 31 -35.66 -23.39 8.70
C GLU A 31 -36.16 -23.29 7.24
N ALA A 32 -35.84 -22.18 6.59
CA ALA A 32 -36.09 -21.92 5.18
C ALA A 32 -34.75 -21.48 4.54
N PRO A 33 -34.49 -21.81 3.27
CA PRO A 33 -33.14 -21.79 2.70
C PRO A 33 -32.60 -20.36 2.67
N GLU A 34 -31.35 -20.23 3.11
CA GLU A 34 -30.51 -19.03 3.08
C GLU A 34 -30.20 -18.62 1.63
N GLU A 35 -31.19 -18.10 0.91
CA GLU A 35 -31.00 -17.37 -0.35
C GLU A 35 -31.87 -16.10 -0.33
N ALA A 36 -31.43 -15.13 0.45
CA ALA A 36 -31.94 -13.77 0.41
C ALA A 36 -30.77 -12.82 0.68
N TRP A 37 -30.17 -12.32 -0.39
CA TRP A 37 -29.12 -11.30 -0.37
C TRP A 37 -29.52 -10.14 0.54
N ALA A 38 -28.77 -9.95 1.62
CA ALA A 38 -28.93 -8.80 2.49
C ALA A 38 -28.32 -7.58 1.79
N GLU A 39 -29.19 -6.66 1.37
CA GLU A 39 -28.83 -5.35 0.82
C GLU A 39 -27.86 -4.61 1.76
N GLY A 40 -26.67 -4.28 1.27
CA GLY A 40 -25.73 -3.38 1.95
C GLY A 40 -24.64 -4.01 2.82
N GLN A 41 -24.41 -5.32 2.73
CA GLN A 41 -23.16 -5.92 3.22
C GLN A 41 -22.22 -6.16 2.03
N PRO A 42 -20.93 -5.74 2.11
CA PRO A 42 -19.95 -6.08 1.09
C PRO A 42 -19.99 -7.59 0.83
N PRO A 43 -19.90 -8.05 -0.43
CA PRO A 43 -19.84 -9.47 -0.73
C PRO A 43 -18.78 -10.10 0.17
N GLU A 44 -19.13 -11.21 0.84
CA GLU A 44 -18.30 -11.81 1.87
C GLU A 44 -16.83 -11.81 1.42
N ALA A 45 -15.98 -11.15 2.20
CA ALA A 45 -14.56 -10.99 1.90
C ALA A 45 -13.79 -12.31 2.12
N SER A 46 -14.29 -13.42 1.57
CA SER A 46 -13.56 -14.68 1.48
C SER A 46 -12.98 -14.82 0.08
N GLU A 47 -11.77 -15.38 -0.04
CA GLU A 47 -11.14 -15.62 -1.35
C GLU A 47 -12.03 -16.53 -2.23
N ASP A 48 -12.71 -17.48 -1.60
CA ASP A 48 -13.63 -18.39 -2.28
C ASP A 48 -14.81 -17.63 -2.90
N ALA A 49 -15.41 -16.67 -2.18
CA ALA A 49 -16.54 -15.89 -2.69
C ALA A 49 -16.15 -15.01 -3.89
N LEU A 50 -15.02 -14.30 -3.81
CA LEU A 50 -14.54 -13.49 -4.94
C LEU A 50 -14.23 -14.38 -6.15
N THR A 51 -13.56 -15.50 -5.94
CA THR A 51 -13.19 -16.44 -7.01
C THR A 51 -14.44 -17.03 -7.68
N MET A 52 -15.45 -17.42 -6.89
CA MET A 52 -16.73 -17.91 -7.40
C MET A 52 -17.46 -16.84 -8.22
N LEU A 53 -17.55 -15.61 -7.69
CA LEU A 53 -18.21 -14.48 -8.35
C LEU A 53 -17.58 -14.15 -9.71
N LEU A 54 -16.26 -14.12 -9.80
CA LEU A 54 -15.56 -13.89 -11.06
C LEU A 54 -15.76 -15.05 -12.05
N SER A 55 -15.78 -16.29 -11.55
CA SER A 55 -16.01 -17.48 -12.37
C SER A 55 -17.42 -17.51 -12.97
N GLU A 56 -18.44 -17.21 -12.16
CA GLU A 56 -19.83 -17.07 -12.62
C GLU A 56 -20.01 -15.87 -13.58
N GLY A 57 -19.19 -14.84 -13.40
CA GLY A 57 -19.16 -13.65 -14.24
C GLY A 57 -18.69 -13.89 -15.68
N GLY A 58 -17.89 -14.95 -15.91
CA GLY A 58 -17.33 -15.31 -17.22
C GLY A 58 -15.82 -15.10 -17.36
N CYS A 59 -15.10 -14.93 -16.25
CA CYS A 59 -13.65 -14.72 -16.22
C CYS A 59 -12.95 -15.58 -15.15
N GLY A 60 -13.34 -16.85 -15.04
CA GLY A 60 -12.79 -17.80 -14.07
C GLY A 60 -11.30 -18.09 -14.28
N ALA A 61 -10.79 -17.98 -15.50
CA ALA A 61 -9.36 -18.10 -15.80
C ALA A 61 -8.57 -16.96 -15.16
N PHE A 62 -9.09 -15.73 -15.20
CA PHE A 62 -8.49 -14.59 -14.50
C PHE A 62 -8.52 -14.80 -12.98
N ALA A 63 -9.67 -15.22 -12.45
CA ALA A 63 -9.83 -15.52 -11.02
C ALA A 63 -8.81 -16.58 -10.54
N ALA A 64 -8.57 -17.62 -11.34
CA ALA A 64 -7.59 -18.64 -11.04
C ALA A 64 -6.15 -18.10 -11.04
N LEU A 65 -5.81 -17.13 -11.89
CA LEU A 65 -4.50 -16.45 -11.85
C LEU A 65 -4.35 -15.58 -10.59
N VAL A 66 -5.40 -14.84 -10.22
CA VAL A 66 -5.45 -14.04 -8.98
C VAL A 66 -5.22 -14.92 -7.75
N ALA A 67 -5.96 -16.02 -7.63
CA ALA A 67 -5.84 -16.93 -6.48
C ALA A 67 -4.47 -17.65 -6.40
N ARG A 68 -3.78 -17.82 -7.53
CA ARG A 68 -2.46 -18.47 -7.57
C ARG A 68 -1.29 -17.52 -7.37
N THR A 69 -1.49 -16.23 -7.60
CA THR A 69 -0.43 -15.22 -7.52
C THR A 69 -0.43 -14.61 -6.14
N ALA A 70 0.63 -14.88 -5.38
CA ALA A 70 0.72 -14.50 -3.97
C ALA A 70 0.48 -13.00 -3.77
N GLY A 71 -0.39 -12.66 -2.81
CA GLY A 71 -0.70 -11.29 -2.40
C GLY A 71 -1.70 -10.52 -3.28
N VAL A 72 -2.03 -11.02 -4.48
CA VAL A 72 -2.98 -10.33 -5.37
C VAL A 72 -4.41 -10.42 -4.85
N GLY A 73 -4.86 -11.63 -4.48
CA GLY A 73 -6.19 -11.83 -3.89
C GLY A 73 -6.40 -11.02 -2.61
N ASP A 74 -5.41 -11.02 -1.72
CA ASP A 74 -5.42 -10.20 -0.51
C ASP A 74 -5.55 -8.70 -0.81
N THR A 75 -4.79 -8.19 -1.78
CA THR A 75 -4.84 -6.77 -2.16
C THR A 75 -6.22 -6.36 -2.70
N PHE A 76 -6.86 -7.22 -3.50
CA PHE A 76 -8.22 -6.97 -3.98
C PHE A 76 -9.20 -6.94 -2.82
N ARG A 77 -9.12 -7.90 -1.92
CA ARG A 77 -10.00 -7.99 -0.75
C ARG A 77 -9.82 -6.81 0.21
N GLU A 78 -8.59 -6.37 0.43
CA GLU A 78 -8.28 -5.16 1.21
C GLU A 78 -8.89 -3.90 0.57
N GLN A 79 -8.77 -3.76 -0.76
CA GLN A 79 -9.36 -2.64 -1.47
C GLN A 79 -10.90 -2.67 -1.47
N MET A 80 -11.52 -3.84 -1.62
CA MET A 80 -12.98 -4.03 -1.52
C MET A 80 -13.53 -3.58 -0.17
N GLY A 81 -12.78 -3.84 0.91
CA GLY A 81 -13.14 -3.41 2.26
C GLY A 81 -12.91 -1.91 2.54
N SER A 82 -12.40 -1.15 1.57
CA SER A 82 -12.17 0.29 1.72
C SER A 82 -13.45 1.10 1.47
N ASP A 83 -13.50 2.31 2.04
CA ASP A 83 -14.61 3.25 1.84
C ASP A 83 -14.79 3.67 0.36
N LEU A 84 -13.77 3.47 -0.48
CA LEU A 84 -13.79 3.80 -1.91
C LEU A 84 -14.29 2.65 -2.79
N GLY A 85 -14.34 1.42 -2.26
CA GLY A 85 -14.64 0.21 -3.01
C GLY A 85 -13.56 -0.21 -4.02
N LEU A 86 -13.86 -1.26 -4.79
CA LEU A 86 -13.00 -1.83 -5.83
C LEU A 86 -13.76 -1.92 -7.16
N THR A 87 -13.09 -1.58 -8.26
CA THR A 87 -13.52 -2.03 -9.59
C THR A 87 -12.55 -3.07 -10.13
N ILE A 88 -13.05 -4.24 -10.59
CA ILE A 88 -12.26 -5.26 -11.28
C ILE A 88 -12.62 -5.25 -12.76
N LEU A 89 -11.61 -5.01 -13.60
CA LEU A 89 -11.68 -5.18 -15.04
C LEU A 89 -11.28 -6.60 -15.38
N CYS A 90 -12.25 -7.49 -15.51
CA CYS A 90 -12.02 -8.91 -15.64
C CYS A 90 -11.88 -9.32 -17.11
N PRO A 91 -10.69 -9.70 -17.61
CA PRO A 91 -10.58 -10.22 -18.97
C PRO A 91 -11.29 -11.55 -19.08
N ASP A 92 -12.06 -11.75 -20.15
CA ASP A 92 -12.76 -13.00 -20.38
C ASP A 92 -11.80 -14.19 -20.54
N ASP A 93 -12.32 -15.40 -20.36
CA ASP A 93 -11.51 -16.62 -20.37
C ASP A 93 -10.80 -16.87 -21.70
N GLU A 94 -11.33 -16.38 -22.82
CA GLU A 94 -10.70 -16.49 -24.14
C GLU A 94 -9.47 -15.57 -24.23
N ALA A 95 -9.62 -14.32 -23.81
CA ALA A 95 -8.55 -13.34 -23.74
C ALA A 95 -7.42 -13.79 -22.79
N VAL A 96 -7.78 -14.29 -21.60
CA VAL A 96 -6.80 -14.86 -20.66
C VAL A 96 -6.12 -16.07 -21.28
N GLY A 97 -6.89 -17.00 -21.85
CA GLY A 97 -6.36 -18.22 -22.47
C GLY A 97 -5.31 -17.94 -23.55
N ALA A 98 -5.55 -16.92 -24.38
CA ALA A 98 -4.58 -16.47 -25.39
C ALA A 98 -3.33 -15.82 -24.78
N PHE A 99 -3.44 -15.19 -23.60
CA PHE A 99 -2.36 -14.47 -22.94
C PHE A 99 -1.50 -15.34 -22.01
N VAL A 100 -2.02 -16.49 -21.53
CA VAL A 100 -1.34 -17.41 -20.59
C VAL A 100 0.14 -17.71 -20.96
N PRO A 101 0.50 -18.00 -22.23
CA PRO A 101 1.90 -18.25 -22.58
C PRO A 101 2.83 -17.07 -22.27
N ARG A 102 2.34 -15.84 -22.48
CA ARG A 102 3.07 -14.62 -22.15
C ARG A 102 3.09 -14.38 -20.65
N PHE A 103 1.97 -14.60 -19.96
CA PHE A 103 1.90 -14.49 -18.50
C PHE A 103 2.98 -15.34 -17.80
N HIS A 104 3.16 -16.59 -18.23
CA HIS A 104 4.17 -17.47 -17.68
C HIS A 104 5.62 -17.08 -18.00
N SER A 105 5.84 -16.20 -18.98
CA SER A 105 7.18 -15.67 -19.28
C SER A 105 7.58 -14.50 -18.37
N LEU A 106 6.63 -13.93 -17.63
CA LEU A 106 6.84 -12.81 -16.71
C LEU A 106 7.45 -13.30 -15.37
N THR A 107 8.17 -12.42 -14.70
CA THR A 107 8.61 -12.61 -13.30
C THR A 107 7.41 -12.61 -12.35
N VAL A 108 7.60 -13.10 -11.12
CA VAL A 108 6.52 -13.13 -10.11
C VAL A 108 5.97 -11.73 -9.83
N ASP A 109 6.84 -10.73 -9.75
CA ASP A 109 6.45 -9.34 -9.49
C ASP A 109 5.69 -8.75 -10.68
N GLU A 110 6.12 -9.03 -11.92
CA GLU A 110 5.40 -8.60 -13.12
C GLU A 110 4.04 -9.30 -13.29
N GLN A 111 3.93 -10.57 -12.88
CA GLN A 111 2.65 -11.28 -12.83
C GLN A 111 1.69 -10.61 -11.85
N ALA A 112 2.17 -10.28 -10.64
CA ALA A 112 1.38 -9.58 -9.64
C ALA A 112 0.95 -8.19 -10.13
N GLY A 113 1.89 -7.39 -10.65
CA GLY A 113 1.59 -6.05 -11.18
C GLY A 113 0.59 -6.07 -12.33
N LEU A 114 0.71 -7.02 -13.26
CA LEU A 114 -0.26 -7.20 -14.35
C LEU A 114 -1.67 -7.50 -13.83
N LEU A 115 -1.81 -8.39 -12.85
CA LEU A 115 -3.12 -8.72 -12.28
C LEU A 115 -3.69 -7.54 -11.49
N LEU A 116 -2.86 -6.85 -10.71
CA LEU A 116 -3.26 -5.65 -9.97
C LEU A 116 -3.60 -4.47 -10.89
N TYR A 117 -3.04 -4.41 -12.09
CA TYR A 117 -3.39 -3.41 -13.10
C TYR A 117 -4.88 -3.49 -13.52
N HIS A 118 -5.50 -4.66 -13.37
CA HIS A 118 -6.91 -4.87 -13.65
C HIS A 118 -7.83 -4.49 -12.46
N GLY A 119 -7.28 -4.11 -11.31
CA GLY A 119 -8.04 -3.56 -10.18
C GLY A 119 -7.92 -2.04 -10.11
N LEU A 120 -9.03 -1.32 -9.92
CA LEU A 120 -9.07 0.14 -9.78
C LEU A 120 -9.42 0.53 -8.34
N ARG A 121 -8.80 1.58 -7.81
CA ARG A 121 -8.94 2.02 -6.40
C ARG A 121 -10.30 2.62 -6.03
N MET A 122 -11.26 2.66 -6.94
CA MET A 122 -12.62 3.14 -6.65
C MET A 122 -13.63 2.23 -7.34
N ALA A 123 -14.75 1.96 -6.69
CA ALA A 123 -15.92 1.36 -7.32
C ALA A 123 -16.58 2.42 -8.23
N TYR A 124 -16.70 2.09 -9.52
CA TYR A 124 -17.39 2.93 -10.49
C TYR A 124 -18.66 2.23 -10.92
N SER A 125 -19.83 2.84 -10.66
CA SER A 125 -21.10 2.34 -11.20
C SER A 125 -21.35 2.79 -12.63
N GLU A 126 -22.23 2.09 -13.36
CA GLU A 126 -22.64 2.51 -14.69
C GLU A 126 -23.33 3.89 -14.69
N GLU A 127 -24.00 4.26 -13.59
CA GLU A 127 -24.62 5.58 -13.45
C GLU A 127 -23.59 6.70 -13.29
N LEU A 128 -22.43 6.39 -12.68
CA LEU A 128 -21.27 7.27 -12.63
C LEU A 128 -20.64 7.46 -14.02
N HIS A 129 -20.66 6.46 -14.93
CA HIS A 129 -20.23 6.64 -16.32
C HIS A 129 -21.00 7.76 -17.05
N SER A 130 -22.27 8.01 -16.71
CA SER A 130 -23.07 9.08 -17.33
C SER A 130 -22.64 10.51 -16.92
N ARG A 131 -22.03 10.66 -15.74
CA ARG A 131 -21.44 11.93 -15.27
C ARG A 131 -19.95 12.04 -15.56
N VAL A 132 -19.30 10.92 -15.78
CA VAL A 132 -17.87 10.76 -15.99
C VAL A 132 -17.57 10.75 -17.50
N TYR A 133 -17.99 11.81 -18.19
CA TYR A 133 -17.46 12.13 -19.53
C TYR A 133 -15.97 12.57 -19.48
N TRP A 134 -15.29 12.44 -18.33
CA TRP A 134 -14.04 13.13 -18.00
C TRP A 134 -13.03 12.34 -17.13
N LEU A 135 -13.23 11.06 -16.79
CA LEU A 135 -12.13 10.27 -16.18
C LEU A 135 -11.25 9.72 -17.31
N TRP A 136 -10.28 10.53 -17.70
CA TRP A 136 -9.22 10.11 -18.61
C TRP A 136 -8.14 9.29 -17.91
N GLU A 137 -8.11 9.31 -16.57
CA GLU A 137 -7.03 8.76 -15.79
C GLU A 137 -7.57 8.07 -14.52
N VAL A 138 -7.57 6.74 -14.50
CA VAL A 138 -7.89 5.96 -13.31
C VAL A 138 -6.63 5.34 -12.73
N LEU A 139 -6.49 5.44 -11.40
CA LEU A 139 -5.43 4.79 -10.66
C LEU A 139 -5.75 3.30 -10.46
N THR A 140 -4.88 2.47 -10.99
CA THR A 140 -4.89 1.01 -10.79
C THR A 140 -4.27 0.63 -9.45
N LEU A 141 -4.52 -0.59 -8.98
CA LEU A 141 -3.97 -1.12 -7.73
C LEU A 141 -2.48 -1.40 -7.81
N ASP A 142 -1.92 -1.54 -9.01
CA ASP A 142 -0.48 -1.51 -9.26
C ASP A 142 0.15 -0.15 -8.87
N GLY A 143 -0.67 0.88 -8.59
CA GLY A 143 -0.25 2.12 -7.92
C GLY A 143 0.58 3.08 -8.78
N GLU A 144 0.84 2.71 -10.03
CA GLU A 144 1.82 3.40 -10.86
C GLU A 144 1.25 3.87 -12.19
N GLN A 145 0.21 3.20 -12.66
CA GLN A 145 -0.18 3.30 -14.05
C GLN A 145 -1.63 3.72 -14.22
N THR A 146 -1.79 4.62 -15.18
CA THR A 146 -3.06 5.24 -15.52
C THR A 146 -3.79 4.42 -16.57
N LEU A 147 -5.06 4.16 -16.32
CA LEU A 147 -5.98 3.62 -17.32
C LEU A 147 -6.87 4.73 -17.87
N ILE A 148 -6.98 4.79 -19.21
CA ILE A 148 -7.85 5.72 -19.91
C ILE A 148 -9.14 4.99 -20.29
N ILE A 149 -10.28 5.62 -19.99
CA ILE A 149 -11.61 5.14 -20.38
C ILE A 149 -12.18 6.09 -21.43
N ASN A 150 -12.31 5.61 -22.67
CA ASN A 150 -12.85 6.37 -23.79
C ASN A 150 -14.22 5.81 -24.20
N HIS A 151 -15.24 6.66 -24.26
CA HIS A 151 -16.55 6.27 -24.78
C HIS A 151 -16.66 6.60 -26.27
N TYR A 152 -16.75 5.58 -27.12
CA TYR A 152 -16.95 5.73 -28.55
C TYR A 152 -18.25 5.06 -29.01
N ARG A 153 -19.19 5.87 -29.54
CA ARG A 153 -20.50 5.40 -30.05
C ARG A 153 -21.27 4.53 -29.04
N GLY A 154 -21.27 4.92 -27.76
CA GLY A 154 -21.96 4.21 -26.69
C GLY A 154 -21.25 2.95 -26.18
N ARG A 155 -19.97 2.75 -26.51
CA ARG A 155 -19.13 1.66 -25.98
C ARG A 155 -17.92 2.22 -25.25
N ALA A 156 -17.60 1.65 -24.08
CA ALA A 156 -16.40 1.97 -23.33
C ALA A 156 -15.19 1.19 -23.88
N ILE A 157 -14.13 1.91 -24.21
CA ILE A 157 -12.84 1.38 -24.66
C ILE A 157 -11.81 1.78 -23.61
N LEU A 158 -11.10 0.79 -23.10
CA LEU A 158 -10.07 0.88 -22.09
C LEU A 158 -8.71 0.80 -22.76
N SER A 159 -7.78 1.68 -22.40
CA SER A 159 -6.42 1.65 -22.92
C SER A 159 -5.44 2.17 -21.88
N PRO A 160 -4.24 1.57 -21.74
CA PRO A 160 -3.19 2.12 -20.90
C PRO A 160 -2.68 3.46 -21.41
N TRP A 161 -2.04 4.24 -20.54
CA TRP A 161 -1.31 5.45 -20.94
C TRP A 161 0.19 5.15 -21.14
N PRO A 162 0.80 5.55 -22.28
CA PRO A 162 0.20 6.21 -23.43
C PRO A 162 -0.67 5.26 -24.29
N PRO A 163 -1.73 5.77 -24.93
CA PRO A 163 -2.67 4.95 -25.69
C PRO A 163 -2.00 4.26 -26.88
N SER A 164 -2.30 2.97 -27.05
CA SER A 164 -1.82 2.15 -28.16
C SER A 164 -2.95 1.28 -28.69
N SER A 165 -3.17 1.32 -30.00
CA SER A 165 -4.20 0.50 -30.67
C SER A 165 -4.01 -1.02 -30.51
N GLN A 166 -2.81 -1.47 -30.10
CA GLN A 166 -2.51 -2.89 -29.87
C GLN A 166 -2.85 -3.35 -28.45
N ASN A 167 -3.23 -2.43 -27.55
CA ASN A 167 -3.44 -2.68 -26.13
C ASN A 167 -4.72 -1.96 -25.67
N GLU A 168 -5.82 -2.25 -26.37
CA GLU A 168 -7.15 -1.75 -26.08
C GLU A 168 -8.05 -2.92 -25.68
N ALA A 169 -8.91 -2.71 -24.69
CA ALA A 169 -9.95 -3.64 -24.29
C ALA A 169 -11.31 -2.94 -24.29
N ARG A 170 -12.39 -3.70 -24.47
CA ARG A 170 -13.75 -3.19 -24.46
C ARG A 170 -14.52 -3.85 -23.35
N ILE A 171 -15.32 -3.07 -22.64
CA ILE A 171 -16.28 -3.61 -21.69
C ILE A 171 -17.39 -4.31 -22.49
N THR A 172 -17.52 -5.63 -22.27
CA THR A 172 -18.49 -6.48 -22.98
C THR A 172 -19.72 -6.76 -22.12
N LYS A 173 -19.55 -6.82 -20.80
CA LYS A 173 -20.62 -7.13 -19.84
C LYS A 173 -20.31 -6.55 -18.46
N THR A 174 -21.34 -6.14 -17.76
CA THR A 174 -21.29 -5.80 -16.34
C THR A 174 -21.72 -7.03 -15.53
N VAL A 175 -20.84 -7.48 -14.63
CA VAL A 175 -21.07 -8.67 -13.78
C VAL A 175 -21.64 -8.26 -12.43
N VAL A 176 -21.04 -7.23 -11.83
CA VAL A 176 -21.48 -6.62 -10.57
C VAL A 176 -21.42 -5.13 -10.71
N ASP A 177 -22.42 -4.44 -10.18
CA ASP A 177 -22.45 -2.98 -10.05
C ASP A 177 -23.02 -2.65 -8.65
N ASP A 178 -22.14 -2.53 -7.67
CA ASP A 178 -22.43 -2.19 -6.28
C ASP A 178 -21.49 -1.07 -5.80
N ASP A 179 -21.91 -0.34 -4.75
CA ASP A 179 -21.15 0.77 -4.18
C ASP A 179 -19.75 0.38 -3.66
N HIS A 180 -19.54 -0.89 -3.30
CA HIS A 180 -18.26 -1.40 -2.78
C HIS A 180 -17.51 -2.29 -3.78
N LEU A 181 -18.20 -2.86 -4.76
CA LEU A 181 -17.60 -3.73 -5.78
C LEU A 181 -18.28 -3.53 -7.14
N ALA A 182 -17.50 -3.14 -8.14
CA ALA A 182 -17.90 -3.21 -9.55
C ALA A 182 -17.03 -4.23 -10.29
N VAL A 183 -17.63 -5.05 -11.14
CA VAL A 183 -16.91 -6.03 -11.97
C VAL A 183 -17.38 -5.90 -13.41
N TYR A 184 -16.44 -5.59 -14.30
CA TYR A 184 -16.68 -5.42 -15.73
C TYR A 184 -15.89 -6.47 -16.51
N LEU A 185 -16.58 -7.25 -17.33
CA LEU A 185 -15.95 -8.18 -18.25
C LEU A 185 -15.37 -7.42 -19.44
N ILE A 186 -14.14 -7.74 -19.84
CA ILE A 186 -13.43 -7.11 -20.95
C ILE A 186 -12.90 -8.13 -21.96
N ASP A 187 -12.84 -7.75 -23.24
CA ASP A 187 -12.47 -8.64 -24.36
C ASP A 187 -10.95 -8.80 -24.61
N ALA A 188 -10.10 -8.18 -23.79
CA ALA A 188 -8.65 -8.26 -23.93
C ALA A 188 -7.94 -8.07 -22.58
N VAL A 189 -6.78 -8.71 -22.41
CA VAL A 189 -5.89 -8.46 -21.27
C VAL A 189 -5.16 -7.15 -21.48
N LEU A 190 -5.34 -6.20 -20.57
CA LEU A 190 -4.65 -4.92 -20.60
C LEU A 190 -3.23 -5.08 -20.05
N ILE A 191 -2.24 -4.63 -20.82
CA ILE A 191 -0.83 -4.76 -20.42
C ILE A 191 -0.34 -3.42 -19.87
N PRO A 192 0.17 -3.38 -18.64
CA PRO A 192 0.78 -2.19 -18.08
C PRO A 192 1.95 -1.73 -18.97
N THR A 193 1.96 -0.45 -19.37
CA THR A 193 3.09 0.16 -20.06
C THR A 193 4.21 0.36 -19.06
N GLU A 194 5.39 -0.22 -19.29
CA GLU A 194 6.52 -0.13 -18.35
C GLU A 194 6.86 1.33 -18.01
N SER A 195 6.33 1.84 -16.91
CA SER A 195 6.99 2.86 -16.12
C SER A 195 7.71 2.13 -15.00
N LYS A 196 8.91 1.64 -15.30
CA LYS A 196 9.84 1.23 -14.24
C LYS A 196 10.08 2.46 -13.38
N LYS A 197 9.33 2.66 -12.29
CA LYS A 197 9.65 3.74 -11.37
C LYS A 197 10.98 3.37 -10.73
N PRO A 198 11.97 4.27 -10.77
CA PRO A 198 13.14 4.08 -9.96
C PRO A 198 12.68 4.12 -8.51
N ASP A 199 13.07 3.11 -7.73
CA ASP A 199 12.88 3.11 -6.30
C ASP A 199 13.71 4.25 -5.74
N PHE A 200 13.12 5.44 -5.61
CA PHE A 200 13.88 6.69 -5.33
C PHE A 200 14.80 6.54 -4.10
N PHE A 201 14.37 5.75 -3.12
CA PHE A 201 15.16 5.42 -1.95
C PHE A 201 16.40 4.58 -2.25
N TRP A 202 16.28 3.50 -3.03
CA TRP A 202 17.38 2.59 -3.32
C TRP A 202 18.23 3.03 -4.52
N ASP A 203 17.61 3.59 -5.55
CA ASP A 203 18.27 3.98 -6.79
C ASP A 203 18.97 5.34 -6.68
N PHE A 204 18.43 6.29 -5.89
CA PHE A 204 19.01 7.63 -5.77
C PHE A 204 19.52 7.96 -4.36
N LEU A 205 18.74 7.70 -3.31
CA LEU A 205 19.16 8.03 -1.93
C LEU A 205 20.25 7.08 -1.42
N GLY A 206 20.17 5.79 -1.70
CA GLY A 206 21.12 4.78 -1.24
C GLY A 206 22.57 5.13 -1.61
N PRO A 207 22.89 5.36 -2.89
CA PRO A 207 24.23 5.77 -3.32
C PRO A 207 24.66 7.10 -2.71
N PHE A 208 23.75 8.07 -2.60
CA PHE A 208 24.04 9.38 -2.03
C PHE A 208 24.38 9.30 -0.53
N LEU A 209 23.64 8.51 0.23
CA LEU A 209 23.90 8.23 1.64
C LEU A 209 25.22 7.49 1.84
N LEU A 210 25.55 6.54 0.97
CA LEU A 210 26.85 5.85 0.98
C LEU A 210 28.02 6.82 0.73
N VAL A 211 27.87 7.74 -0.23
CA VAL A 211 28.88 8.78 -0.50
C VAL A 211 29.02 9.72 0.69
N ILE A 212 27.92 10.19 1.28
CA ILE A 212 27.95 11.05 2.47
C ILE A 212 28.61 10.33 3.65
N ALA A 213 28.24 9.07 3.91
CA ALA A 213 28.84 8.26 4.97
C ALA A 213 30.35 8.09 4.75
N GLY A 214 30.78 7.86 3.50
CA GLY A 214 32.19 7.78 3.13
C GLY A 214 32.95 9.09 3.37
N LEU A 215 32.37 10.24 2.99
CA LEU A 215 32.96 11.56 3.22
C LEU A 215 33.06 11.90 4.72
N LEU A 216 32.04 11.57 5.50
CA LEU A 216 32.06 11.73 6.96
C LEU A 216 33.13 10.85 7.61
N ALA A 217 33.28 9.60 7.18
CA ALA A 217 34.31 8.71 7.67
C ALA A 217 35.73 9.24 7.36
N LEU A 218 35.95 9.75 6.14
CA LEU A 218 37.22 10.39 5.76
C LEU A 218 37.51 11.65 6.59
N PHE A 219 36.49 12.49 6.83
CA PHE A 219 36.62 13.69 7.65
C PHE A 219 36.97 13.35 9.11
N LEU A 220 36.30 12.36 9.69
CA LEU A 220 36.59 11.87 11.04
C LEU A 220 37.99 11.26 11.14
N LEU A 221 38.42 10.51 10.12
CA LEU A 221 39.77 9.96 10.05
C LEU A 221 40.83 11.07 10.00
N TRP A 222 40.60 12.10 9.18
CA TRP A 222 41.47 13.27 9.12
C TRP A 222 41.59 13.96 10.49
N HIS A 223 40.46 14.22 11.15
CA HIS A 223 40.45 14.81 12.49
C HIS A 223 41.17 13.95 13.53
N ALA A 224 40.97 12.63 13.48
CA ALA A 224 41.67 11.69 14.35
C ALA A 224 43.19 11.73 14.11
N LEU A 225 43.66 11.80 12.86
CA LEU A 225 45.08 11.93 12.52
C LEU A 225 45.68 13.24 13.04
N VAL A 226 44.99 14.37 12.85
CA VAL A 226 45.43 15.68 13.38
C VAL A 226 45.50 15.65 14.91
N TYR A 227 44.52 15.04 15.56
CA TYR A 227 44.49 14.86 17.00
C TYR A 227 45.67 13.98 17.48
N LEU A 228 45.93 12.86 16.81
CA LEU A 228 47.03 11.95 17.13
C LEU A 228 48.38 12.63 16.96
N CYS A 229 48.60 13.36 15.86
CA CYS A 229 49.80 14.17 15.64
C CYS A 229 49.99 15.21 16.75
N SER A 230 48.91 15.88 17.17
CA SER A 230 48.96 16.85 18.27
C SER A 230 49.30 16.18 19.60
N LEU A 231 48.75 14.99 19.86
CA LEU A 231 49.05 14.19 21.03
C LEU A 231 50.52 13.78 21.06
N VAL A 232 51.06 13.26 19.95
CA VAL A 232 52.47 12.89 19.80
C VAL A 232 53.38 14.11 20.02
N CYS A 233 53.05 15.26 19.44
CA CYS A 233 53.79 16.50 19.65
C CYS A 233 53.78 16.98 21.11
N ARG A 234 52.66 16.79 21.82
CA ARG A 234 52.57 17.09 23.27
C ARG A 234 53.38 16.09 24.09
N LEU A 235 53.28 14.79 23.78
CA LEU A 235 54.02 13.74 24.47
C LEU A 235 55.54 13.95 24.32
N ARG A 236 56.00 14.27 23.10
CA ARG A 236 57.41 14.54 22.83
C ARG A 236 57.93 15.74 23.62
N ARG A 237 57.16 16.82 23.71
CA ARG A 237 57.48 17.99 24.54
C ARG A 237 57.57 17.60 26.00
N TRP A 238 56.55 16.92 26.52
CA TRP A 238 56.52 16.47 27.90
C TRP A 238 57.69 15.54 28.27
N CYS A 239 58.04 14.58 27.40
CA CYS A 239 59.21 13.72 27.58
C CYS A 239 60.52 14.51 27.59
N LYS A 240 60.65 15.51 26.71
CA LYS A 240 61.82 16.39 26.65
C LYS A 240 61.98 17.21 27.95
N ASP A 241 60.88 17.78 28.43
CA ASP A 241 60.88 18.59 29.66
C ASP A 241 61.24 17.74 30.89
N ARG A 242 60.70 16.52 30.99
CA ARG A 242 61.10 15.57 32.05
C ARG A 242 62.56 15.16 31.96
N ALA A 243 63.07 14.85 30.76
CA ALA A 243 64.48 14.51 30.59
C ALA A 243 65.40 15.66 31.05
N THR A 244 65.04 16.91 30.74
CA THR A 244 65.81 18.08 31.23
C THR A 244 65.73 18.24 32.75
N ALA A 245 64.58 17.93 33.38
CA ALA A 245 64.42 17.99 34.83
C ALA A 245 65.20 16.89 35.57
N TYR A 246 65.32 15.68 34.99
CA TYR A 246 66.17 14.62 35.56
C TYR A 246 67.65 14.96 35.47
N VAL A 247 68.10 15.52 34.34
CA VAL A 247 69.51 15.93 34.16
C VAL A 247 69.88 17.08 35.09
N SER A 248 68.97 18.04 35.33
CA SER A 248 69.22 19.11 36.30
C SER A 248 69.26 18.60 37.74
N ALA A 249 68.35 17.68 38.12
CA ALA A 249 68.37 17.05 39.44
C ALA A 249 69.64 16.21 39.68
N ALA A 250 70.12 15.49 38.65
CA ALA A 250 71.36 14.70 38.75
C ALA A 250 72.62 15.58 38.89
N ARG A 251 72.64 16.80 38.32
CA ARG A 251 73.75 17.75 38.51
C ARG A 251 73.79 18.40 39.90
N VAL A 252 72.68 18.41 40.63
CA VAL A 252 72.60 19.01 41.97
C VAL A 252 73.11 18.04 43.06
N ASN A 253 73.36 16.76 42.74
CA ASN A 253 73.88 15.79 43.69
C ASN A 253 75.28 15.22 43.36
N PRO A 254 76.35 16.03 43.48
CA PRO A 254 77.70 15.51 43.70
C PRO A 254 78.37 16.10 44.94
N HIS A 255 77.63 16.51 45.98
CA HIS A 255 78.22 16.76 47.30
C HIS A 255 77.20 16.50 48.43
N GLY A 256 77.23 15.27 48.92
CA GLY A 256 76.45 14.84 50.07
C GLY A 256 76.99 13.57 50.73
N GLN A 257 78.30 13.40 50.78
CA GLN A 257 79.02 12.48 51.68
C GLN A 257 80.35 13.21 51.96
N GLN A 258 80.76 13.57 53.18
CA GLN A 258 80.76 12.81 54.43
C GLN A 258 81.19 13.75 55.61
N GLU A 259 80.63 13.51 56.81
CA GLU A 259 81.17 13.83 58.17
C GLU A 259 81.39 15.33 58.56
N HIS A 260 81.04 15.85 59.73
CA HIS A 260 80.84 15.35 61.10
C HIS A 260 79.79 16.20 61.83
#